data_AF-A0A661F086-F1
#
_entry.id   AF-A0A661F086-F1
#
_cell.length_a   1.000
_cell.length_b   1.000
_cell.length_c   1.000
_cell.angle_alpha   90.00
_cell.angle_beta   90.00
_cell.angle_gamma   90.00
#
_symmetry.space_group_name_H-M   'P 1'
#
loop_
_entity.id
_entity.type
_entity.pdbx_description
1 polymer ?
#
loop_
_entity_poly.entity_id
_entity_poly.type
_entity_poly.pdbx_seq_one_letter_code
_entity_poly.pdbx_strand_id
1 'polypeptide(L)'
;YSGATEAEQKQAMAFDLSDFDEKQLNFGELFRKRFMRLDVSIPLEKALDLCWQTLAECFDADELLMKQQLIDKYFPKKSSPVNSHQLDDE
;
A
#
# COMPACT_ATOMS: atom_id res chain seq x y z
N TYR A 1 -1.54 -8.91 -5.18
CA TYR A 1 -2.90 -9.50 -5.15
C TYR A 1 -2.83 -11.02 -5.14
N SER A 2 -2.18 -11.67 -6.12
CA SER A 2 -2.02 -13.13 -6.12
C SER A 2 -1.46 -13.69 -4.80
N GLY A 3 -0.39 -13.10 -4.29
CA GLY A 3 0.18 -13.57 -3.01
C GLY A 3 -0.67 -13.24 -1.78
N ALA A 4 -1.63 -12.30 -1.87
CA ALA A 4 -2.66 -12.14 -0.84
C ALA A 4 -3.64 -13.33 -0.84
N THR A 5 -4.04 -13.80 -2.03
CA THR A 5 -4.86 -15.02 -2.18
C THR A 5 -4.12 -16.26 -1.69
N GLU A 6 -2.83 -16.38 -1.94
CA GLU A 6 -2.00 -17.46 -1.38
C GLU A 6 -1.91 -17.38 0.15
N ALA A 7 -1.72 -16.18 0.71
CA ALA A 7 -1.73 -15.97 2.15
C ALA A 7 -3.10 -16.30 2.79
N GLU A 8 -4.21 -15.94 2.13
CA GLU A 8 -5.57 -16.31 2.54
C GLU A 8 -5.74 -17.84 2.59
N GLN A 9 -5.19 -18.56 1.62
CA GLN A 9 -5.21 -20.02 1.61
C GLN A 9 -4.38 -20.61 2.76
N LYS A 10 -3.18 -20.09 3.02
CA LYS A 10 -2.35 -20.51 4.17
C LYS A 10 -3.11 -20.31 5.48
N GLN A 11 -3.72 -19.14 5.66
CA GLN A 11 -4.53 -18.81 6.84
C GLN A 11 -5.72 -19.76 7.00
N ALA A 12 -6.45 -20.05 5.91
CA ALA A 12 -7.60 -20.96 5.94
C ALA A 12 -7.22 -22.40 6.29
N MET A 13 -5.99 -22.81 5.98
CA MET A 13 -5.42 -24.10 6.36
C MET A 13 -4.76 -24.08 7.76
N ALA A 14 -4.86 -22.96 8.48
CA ALA A 14 -4.24 -22.74 9.80
C ALA A 14 -2.71 -22.90 9.80
N PHE A 15 -2.05 -22.59 8.68
CA PHE A 15 -0.59 -22.43 8.66
C PHE A 15 -0.18 -21.09 9.24
N ASP A 16 1.01 -21.06 9.83
CA ASP A 16 1.63 -19.81 10.28
C ASP A 16 1.86 -18.86 9.11
N LEU A 17 1.54 -17.59 9.34
CA LEU A 17 1.75 -16.51 8.39
C LEU A 17 3.08 -15.81 8.71
N SER A 18 3.85 -15.50 7.69
CA SER A 18 4.99 -14.59 7.84
C SER A 18 4.53 -13.13 7.90
N ASP A 19 5.36 -12.23 8.43
CA ASP A 19 5.11 -10.78 8.41
C ASP A 19 4.79 -10.27 6.99
N PHE A 20 5.44 -10.85 5.97
CA PHE A 20 5.17 -10.52 4.58
C PHE A 20 3.83 -11.06 4.08
N ASP A 21 3.39 -12.24 4.54
CA ASP A 21 2.04 -12.75 4.25
C ASP A 21 0.98 -11.82 4.85
N GLU A 22 1.17 -11.31 6.07
CA GLU A 22 0.27 -10.35 6.70
C GLU A 22 0.18 -9.03 5.92
N LYS A 23 1.32 -8.49 5.47
CA LYS A 23 1.35 -7.31 4.59
C LYS A 23 0.58 -7.54 3.29
N GLN A 24 0.72 -8.73 2.70
CA GLN A 24 0.00 -9.10 1.49
C GLN A 24 -1.51 -9.24 1.72
N LEU A 25 -1.94 -9.82 2.84
CA LEU A 25 -3.35 -9.88 3.24
C LEU A 25 -3.95 -8.48 3.34
N ASN A 26 -3.25 -7.56 4.04
CA ASN A 26 -3.69 -6.17 4.18
C ASN A 26 -3.80 -5.49 2.82
N PHE A 27 -2.80 -5.65 1.95
CA PHE A 27 -2.85 -5.14 0.58
C PHE A 27 -4.04 -5.71 -0.20
N GLY A 28 -4.31 -7.02 -0.11
CA GLY A 28 -5.42 -7.67 -0.78
C GLY A 28 -6.77 -7.11 -0.37
N GLU A 29 -6.98 -6.89 0.93
CA GLU A 29 -8.17 -6.25 1.49
C GLU A 29 -8.37 -4.82 0.97
N LEU A 30 -7.34 -3.99 1.03
CA LEU A 30 -7.40 -2.62 0.52
C LEU A 30 -7.63 -2.58 -0.98
N PHE A 31 -6.98 -3.46 -1.74
CA PHE A 31 -7.14 -3.55 -3.18
C PHE A 31 -8.58 -3.86 -3.57
N ARG A 32 -9.22 -4.85 -2.91
CA ARG A 32 -10.63 -5.19 -3.16
C ARG A 32 -11.55 -4.01 -2.84
N LYS A 33 -11.34 -3.36 -1.70
CA LYS A 33 -12.15 -2.20 -1.25
C LYS A 33 -12.00 -0.98 -2.16
N ARG A 34 -10.81 -0.74 -2.72
CA ARG A 34 -10.50 0.47 -3.51
C ARG A 34 -10.72 0.28 -5.01
N PHE A 35 -10.46 -0.91 -5.56
CA PHE A 35 -10.43 -1.14 -7.01
C PHE A 35 -11.46 -2.14 -7.54
N MET A 36 -11.99 -3.05 -6.70
CA MET A 36 -12.91 -4.10 -7.17
C MET A 36 -14.38 -3.82 -6.89
N ARG A 37 -14.71 -2.67 -6.29
CA ARG A 37 -16.12 -2.28 -6.10
C ARG A 37 -16.72 -1.79 -7.42
N LEU A 38 -17.94 -2.25 -7.73
CA LEU A 38 -18.65 -1.90 -8.98
C LEU A 38 -19.01 -0.42 -9.11
N ASP A 39 -19.02 0.34 -8.01
CA ASP A 39 -19.38 1.76 -7.97
C ASP A 39 -18.18 2.72 -8.11
N VAL A 40 -16.97 2.18 -8.30
CA VAL A 40 -15.76 2.99 -8.42
C VAL A 40 -15.65 3.54 -9.84
N SER A 41 -15.99 4.82 -10.00
CA SER A 41 -15.74 5.60 -11.21
C SER A 41 -14.65 6.65 -10.92
N ILE A 42 -13.39 6.25 -11.03
CA ILE A 42 -12.23 7.13 -10.87
C ILE A 42 -11.43 7.24 -12.17
N PRO A 43 -10.90 8.44 -12.51
CA PRO A 43 -9.96 8.59 -13.62
C PRO A 43 -8.72 7.71 -13.43
N LEU A 44 -8.13 7.25 -14.54
CA LEU A 44 -6.95 6.37 -14.53
C LEU A 44 -5.79 6.94 -13.71
N GLU A 45 -5.49 8.23 -13.85
CA GLU A 45 -4.41 8.89 -13.11
C GLU A 45 -4.63 8.82 -11.60
N LYS A 46 -5.86 9.10 -11.15
CA LYS A 46 -6.23 8.98 -9.73
C LYS A 46 -6.18 7.54 -9.25
N ALA A 47 -6.54 6.58 -10.11
CA ALA A 47 -6.42 5.16 -9.80
C ALA A 47 -4.94 4.75 -9.60
N LEU A 48 -4.04 5.26 -10.45
CA LEU A 48 -2.61 5.01 -10.32
C LEU A 48 -2.03 5.63 -9.04
N ASP A 49 -2.40 6.87 -8.71
CA ASP A 49 -1.99 7.51 -7.46
C ASP A 49 -2.49 6.72 -6.24
N LEU A 50 -3.76 6.28 -6.28
CA LEU A 50 -4.34 5.45 -5.23
C LEU A 50 -3.65 4.09 -5.13
N CYS A 51 -3.18 3.50 -6.25
CA CYS A 51 -2.40 2.27 -6.23
C CYS A 51 -1.09 2.50 -5.48
N TRP A 52 -0.36 3.57 -5.79
CA TRP A 52 0.90 3.91 -5.12
C TRP A 52 0.71 4.19 -3.63
N GLN A 53 -0.38 4.87 -3.25
CA GLN A 53 -0.75 5.06 -1.85
C GLN A 53 -1.03 3.73 -1.15
N THR A 54 -1.84 2.86 -1.78
CA THR A 54 -2.17 1.54 -1.23
C THR A 54 -0.91 0.68 -1.04
N LEU A 55 0.05 0.77 -1.97
CA LEU A 55 1.33 0.08 -1.84
C LEU A 55 2.15 0.63 -0.66
N ALA A 56 2.24 1.95 -0.49
CA ALA A 56 2.99 2.56 0.61
C ALA A 56 2.36 2.40 1.99
N GLU A 57 1.07 2.10 2.06
CA GLU A 57 0.37 1.75 3.30
C GLU A 57 0.71 0.32 3.78
N CYS A 58 1.09 -0.58 2.86
CA CYS A 58 1.32 -1.99 3.18
C CYS A 58 2.79 -2.42 3.11
N PHE A 59 3.58 -1.77 2.27
CA PHE A 59 4.96 -2.16 1.96
C PHE A 59 5.91 -0.97 2.08
N ASP A 60 7.17 -1.26 2.34
CA ASP A 60 8.26 -0.30 2.18
C ASP A 60 8.77 -0.29 0.73
N ALA A 61 9.44 0.79 0.33
CA ALA A 61 9.95 0.98 -1.02
C ALA A 61 10.84 -0.18 -1.48
N ASP A 62 11.68 -0.70 -0.58
CA ASP A 62 12.63 -1.78 -0.86
C ASP A 62 11.97 -3.16 -0.98
N GLU A 63 10.73 -3.30 -0.51
CA GLU A 63 9.94 -4.53 -0.63
C GLU A 63 9.21 -4.63 -1.98
N LEU A 64 9.19 -3.53 -2.75
CA LEU A 64 8.55 -3.48 -4.04
C LEU A 64 9.49 -3.99 -5.14
N LEU A 65 9.06 -5.03 -5.85
CA LEU A 65 9.78 -5.59 -7.02
C LEU A 65 9.58 -4.72 -8.27
N MET A 66 9.82 -3.41 -8.17
CA MET A 66 9.64 -2.42 -9.24
C MET A 66 10.94 -1.68 -9.54
N LYS A 67 11.02 -1.05 -10.72
CA LYS A 67 12.18 -0.23 -11.09
C LYS A 67 12.33 0.92 -10.11
N GLN A 68 13.55 1.10 -9.59
CA GLN A 68 13.86 2.18 -8.62
C GLN A 68 13.41 3.55 -9.12
N GLN A 69 13.62 3.86 -10.40
CA GLN A 69 13.19 5.14 -11.00
C GLN A 69 11.68 5.42 -10.87
N LEU A 70 10.83 4.38 -10.84
CA LEU A 70 9.40 4.53 -10.65
C LEU A 70 9.05 4.70 -9.18
N ILE A 71 9.71 3.94 -8.31
CA ILE A 71 9.57 4.06 -6.86
C ILE A 71 9.96 5.48 -6.43
N ASP A 72 11.13 5.97 -6.85
CA ASP A 72 11.61 7.32 -6.50
C ASP A 72 10.67 8.44 -6.96
N LYS A 73 9.97 8.22 -8.08
CA LYS A 73 9.10 9.22 -8.71
C LYS A 73 7.67 9.20 -8.18
N TYR A 74 7.12 8.03 -7.85
CA TYR A 74 5.70 7.86 -7.58
C TYR A 74 5.40 7.28 -6.19
N PHE A 75 6.37 6.63 -5.52
CA PHE A 75 6.14 6.08 -4.20
C PHE A 75 5.99 7.22 -3.18
N PRO A 76 4.87 7.28 -2.44
CA PRO A 76 4.66 8.29 -1.43
C PRO A 76 5.75 8.19 -0.36
N LYS A 77 6.64 9.18 -0.32
CA LYS A 77 7.55 9.34 0.82
C LYS A 77 6.66 9.71 2.00
N LYS A 78 6.50 8.80 2.97
CA LYS A 78 5.72 9.04 4.20
C LYS A 78 6.09 10.45 4.68
N SER A 79 5.18 11.40 4.51
CA SER A 79 5.42 12.76 4.98
C SER A 79 5.56 12.61 6.48
N SER A 80 6.78 12.79 6.97
CA SER A 80 7.00 12.96 8.41
C SER A 80 6.02 14.04 8.86
N PRO A 81 5.26 13.85 9.96
CA PRO A 81 4.39 14.89 10.46
C PRO A 81 5.28 16.11 10.69
N VAL A 82 4.99 17.19 9.97
CA VAL A 82 5.64 18.48 10.20
C VAL A 82 5.42 18.79 11.67
N ASN A 83 6.51 18.74 12.44
CA ASN A 83 6.49 19.04 13.86
C ASN A 83 6.14 20.53 13.96
N SER A 84 4.89 20.83 14.31
CA SER A 84 4.46 22.19 14.63
C SER A 84 5.07 22.58 15.97
N HIS A 85 6.32 23.04 15.94
CA HIS A 85 6.93 23.73 17.06
C HIS A 85 7.98 24.72 16.52
N GLN A 86 7.99 25.93 17.10
CA GLN A 86 8.82 27.13 16.82
C GLN A 86 8.28 28.07 15.71
N LEU A 87 8.05 29.38 15.90
CA LEU A 87 8.25 30.34 17.00
C LEU A 87 7.22 31.48 16.85
N ASP A 88 6.50 31.80 17.92
CA ASP A 88 5.97 33.15 18.15
C ASP A 88 7.12 33.95 18.79
N ASP A 89 7.80 34.79 18.02
CA ASP A 89 8.64 35.89 18.52
C ASP A 89 9.00 36.80 17.32
N GLU A 90 8.20 37.86 17.12
CA GLU A 90 8.62 39.26 16.86
C GLU A 90 7.40 40.20 16.79
#